data_AF-A0AAD6QLI0-F1
#
_entry.id   AF-A0AAD6QLI0-F1
#
_cell.length_a   1.000
_cell.length_b   1.000
_cell.length_c   1.000
_cell.angle_alpha   90.00
_cell.angle_beta   90.00
_cell.angle_gamma   90.00
#
_symmetry.space_group_name_H-M   'P 1'
#
loop_
_entity.id
_entity.type
_entity.pdbx_description
1 polymer ?
#
loop_
_entity_poly.entity_id
_entity_poly.type
_entity_poly.pdbx_seq_one_letter_code
_entity_poly.pdbx_strand_id
1 'polypeptide(L)'
;MSSVSTTIPVFDVRLFTSSSFLAPKREEEDALEKLRSSLDSAGCFQDTACQFLERVRKIAHHFYPLPIEEKQKYALPVNEDEGEILHEYAMKVKSLIDLVYKAMARSLNIGENSFSDHFGEQALMRADPEKEIGPVDCLVDEQRPRLYRNVKNYALIDYKWHQKGKVATETLKIS
;
A
#
# COMPACT_ATOMS: atom_id res chain seq x y z
N MET A 1 9.76 31.73 -1.93
CA MET A 1 9.42 30.33 -1.60
C MET A 1 9.98 29.49 -2.73
N SER A 2 11.13 28.86 -2.52
CA SER A 2 11.76 27.98 -3.50
C SER A 2 10.90 26.73 -3.65
N SER A 3 10.31 26.53 -4.83
CA SER A 3 9.62 25.29 -5.17
C SER A 3 10.67 24.19 -5.25
N VAL A 4 10.74 23.33 -4.24
CA VAL A 4 11.49 22.07 -4.34
C VAL A 4 10.74 21.22 -5.36
N SER A 5 11.30 21.11 -6.56
CA SER A 5 10.82 20.15 -7.56
C SER A 5 11.28 18.76 -7.11
N THR A 6 10.56 18.18 -6.16
CA THR A 6 10.81 16.80 -5.73
C THR A 6 10.26 15.87 -6.80
N THR A 7 11.13 15.39 -7.69
CA THR A 7 10.76 14.38 -8.69
C THR A 7 10.42 13.09 -7.96
N ILE A 8 9.21 12.55 -8.17
CA ILE A 8 8.78 11.31 -7.52
C ILE A 8 9.70 10.17 -7.98
N PRO A 9 10.33 9.43 -7.05
CA PRO A 9 11.18 8.30 -7.40
C PRO A 9 10.44 7.22 -8.17
N VAL A 10 11.05 6.74 -9.25
CA VAL A 10 10.54 5.63 -10.07
C VAL A 10 11.27 4.35 -9.71
N PHE A 11 10.51 3.28 -9.49
CA PHE A 11 10.99 1.95 -9.14
C PHE A 11 10.40 0.89 -10.05
N ASP A 12 11.15 -0.18 -10.24
CA ASP A 12 10.62 -1.43 -10.75
C ASP A 12 10.49 -2.39 -9.57
N VAL A 13 9.27 -2.53 -9.05
CA VAL A 13 9.02 -3.37 -7.88
C VAL A 13 9.24 -4.85 -8.18
N ARG A 14 9.34 -5.25 -9.46
CA ARG A 14 9.65 -6.64 -9.85
C ARG A 14 11.02 -7.10 -9.35
N LEU A 15 11.93 -6.17 -9.07
CA LEU A 15 13.25 -6.45 -8.50
C LEU A 15 13.18 -7.13 -7.13
N PHE A 16 12.07 -6.97 -6.40
CA PHE A 16 11.87 -7.60 -5.09
C PHE A 16 11.22 -8.98 -5.17
N THR A 17 10.80 -9.44 -6.36
CA THR A 17 10.15 -10.75 -6.51
C THR A 17 11.16 -11.88 -6.34
N SER A 18 10.73 -13.03 -5.82
CA SER A 18 11.59 -14.21 -5.64
C SER A 18 12.35 -14.66 -6.91
N SER A 19 11.92 -14.26 -8.11
CA SER A 19 12.68 -14.54 -9.34
C SER A 19 14.00 -13.78 -9.42
N SER A 20 14.20 -12.74 -8.61
CA SER A 20 15.47 -12.01 -8.49
C SER A 20 16.49 -12.69 -7.57
N PHE A 21 16.19 -13.87 -7.01
CA PHE A 21 17.20 -14.69 -6.28
C PHE A 21 18.37 -15.19 -7.18
N LEU A 22 18.33 -14.90 -8.49
CA LEU A 22 19.45 -15.08 -9.43
C LEU A 22 20.22 -13.78 -9.72
N ALA A 23 19.70 -12.63 -9.29
CA ALA A 23 20.39 -11.34 -9.40
C ALA A 23 21.53 -11.29 -8.38
N PRO A 24 22.62 -10.55 -8.66
CA PRO A 24 23.67 -10.33 -7.68
C PRO A 24 23.08 -9.69 -6.43
N LYS A 25 23.40 -10.19 -5.23
CA LYS A 25 22.94 -9.63 -3.94
C LYS A 25 23.08 -8.11 -3.85
N ARG A 26 24.10 -7.55 -4.51
CA ARG A 26 24.37 -6.11 -4.59
C ARG A 26 23.22 -5.32 -5.24
N GLU A 27 22.59 -5.84 -6.29
CA GLU A 27 21.49 -5.13 -6.97
C GLU A 27 20.22 -5.08 -6.10
N GLU A 28 19.95 -6.12 -5.32
CA GLU A 28 18.85 -6.12 -4.35
C GLU A 28 19.11 -5.14 -3.21
N GLU A 29 20.33 -5.13 -2.65
CA GLU A 29 20.75 -4.20 -1.60
C GLU A 29 20.62 -2.74 -2.05
N ASP A 30 21.12 -2.41 -3.25
CA ASP A 30 21.02 -1.07 -3.85
C ASP A 30 19.54 -0.66 -4.05
N ALA A 31 18.68 -1.60 -4.47
CA ALA A 31 17.25 -1.35 -4.65
C ALA A 31 16.53 -1.11 -3.32
N LEU A 32 16.88 -1.85 -2.26
CA LEU A 32 16.33 -1.68 -0.90
C LEU A 32 16.78 -0.37 -0.28
N GLU A 33 18.04 0.02 -0.46
CA GLU A 33 18.56 1.31 0.01
C GLU A 33 17.86 2.48 -0.68
N LYS A 34 17.70 2.39 -2.00
CA LYS A 34 16.96 3.40 -2.78
C LYS A 34 15.50 3.48 -2.31
N LEU A 35 14.84 2.35 -2.09
CA LEU A 35 13.45 2.29 -1.58
C LEU A 35 13.35 3.02 -0.24
N ARG A 36 14.25 2.70 0.70
CA ARG A 36 14.29 3.33 2.03
C ARG A 36 14.50 4.84 1.93
N SER A 37 15.48 5.28 1.14
CA SER A 37 15.74 6.72 0.91
C SER A 37 14.53 7.45 0.32
N SER A 38 13.79 6.80 -0.57
CA SER A 38 12.59 7.38 -1.19
C SER A 38 11.42 7.49 -0.23
N LEU A 39 11.24 6.49 0.64
CA LEU A 39 10.22 6.53 1.68
C LEU A 39 10.51 7.59 2.74
N ASP A 40 11.78 7.74 3.13
CA ASP A 40 12.21 8.74 4.12
C ASP A 40 12.09 10.19 3.58
N SER A 41 12.32 10.41 2.28
CA SER A 41 12.36 11.76 1.70
C SER A 41 11.07 12.22 1.03
N ALA A 42 10.40 11.34 0.27
CA ALA A 42 9.25 11.70 -0.56
C ALA A 42 7.94 11.09 -0.06
N GLY A 43 7.99 10.00 0.72
CA GLY A 43 6.81 9.27 1.20
C GLY A 43 5.98 8.59 0.10
N CYS A 44 6.44 8.62 -1.16
CA CYS A 44 5.77 8.01 -2.29
C CYS A 44 6.77 7.63 -3.39
N PHE A 45 6.37 6.71 -4.26
CA PHE A 45 7.12 6.29 -5.43
C PHE A 45 6.18 5.82 -6.54
N GLN A 46 6.69 5.73 -7.77
CA GLN A 46 5.97 5.20 -8.93
C GLN A 46 6.51 3.82 -9.31
N ASP A 47 5.61 2.90 -9.64
CA ASP A 47 5.96 1.63 -10.27
C ASP A 47 5.82 1.72 -11.80
N THR A 48 6.75 1.10 -12.52
CA THR A 48 6.78 1.06 -13.99
C THR A 48 6.08 -0.16 -14.58
N ALA A 49 5.79 -1.19 -13.79
CA ALA A 49 5.36 -2.49 -14.26
C ALA A 49 3.84 -2.64 -14.34
N CYS A 50 3.16 -1.99 -15.30
CA CYS A 50 1.69 -2.06 -15.35
C CYS A 50 1.07 -2.20 -16.76
N GLN A 51 1.42 -3.25 -17.51
CA GLN A 51 0.63 -3.68 -18.68
C GLN A 51 -0.84 -4.00 -18.32
N PHE A 52 -1.07 -4.38 -17.06
CA PHE A 52 -2.38 -4.74 -16.56
C PHE A 52 -3.31 -3.54 -16.31
N LEU A 53 -2.76 -2.38 -15.92
CA LEU A 53 -3.56 -1.15 -15.77
C LEU A 53 -4.18 -0.73 -17.10
N GLU A 54 -3.57 -1.06 -18.24
CA GLU A 54 -4.17 -0.82 -19.55
C GLU A 54 -5.47 -1.61 -19.76
N ARG A 55 -5.59 -2.84 -19.25
CA ARG A 55 -6.85 -3.61 -19.32
C ARG A 55 -7.93 -2.96 -18.47
N VAL A 56 -7.60 -2.57 -17.23
CA VAL A 56 -8.54 -1.87 -16.33
C VAL A 56 -8.95 -0.52 -16.90
N ARG A 57 -8.00 0.25 -17.43
CA ARG A 57 -8.24 1.54 -18.09
C ARG A 57 -9.19 1.37 -19.28
N LYS A 58 -8.99 0.35 -20.11
CA LYS A 58 -9.90 0.03 -21.21
C LYS A 58 -11.31 -0.27 -20.71
N ILE A 59 -11.46 -1.12 -19.69
CA ILE A 59 -12.79 -1.45 -19.14
C ILE A 59 -13.46 -0.20 -18.56
N ALA A 60 -12.75 0.56 -17.74
CA ALA A 60 -13.24 1.82 -17.20
C ALA A 60 -13.69 2.78 -18.31
N HIS A 61 -12.90 2.91 -19.38
CA HIS A 61 -13.25 3.75 -20.53
C HIS A 61 -14.52 3.30 -21.25
N HIS A 62 -14.84 2.00 -21.27
CA HIS A 62 -16.09 1.49 -21.84
C HIS A 62 -17.27 1.59 -20.86
N PHE A 63 -17.02 1.41 -19.56
CA PHE A 63 -18.03 1.38 -18.52
C PHE A 63 -18.54 2.76 -18.10
N TYR A 64 -17.64 3.74 -17.88
CA TYR A 64 -18.02 5.07 -17.38
C TYR A 64 -18.91 5.90 -18.33
N PRO A 65 -18.87 5.74 -19.66
CA PRO A 65 -19.84 6.39 -20.55
C PRO A 65 -21.24 5.76 -20.55
N LEU A 66 -21.43 4.56 -20.00
CA LEU A 66 -22.73 3.90 -20.02
C LEU A 66 -23.78 4.66 -19.19
N PRO A 67 -25.08 4.57 -19.57
CA PRO A 67 -26.19 5.05 -18.76
C PRO A 67 -26.17 4.49 -17.33
N ILE A 68 -26.76 5.21 -16.38
CA ILE A 68 -26.79 4.78 -14.97
C ILE A 68 -27.58 3.47 -14.80
N GLU A 69 -28.58 3.24 -15.65
CA GLU A 69 -29.41 2.03 -15.68
C GLU A 69 -28.60 0.80 -16.09
N GLU A 70 -27.71 0.96 -17.08
CA GLU A 70 -26.75 -0.09 -17.48
C GLU A 70 -25.76 -0.36 -16.34
N LYS A 71 -25.20 0.70 -15.72
CA LYS A 71 -24.27 0.57 -14.60
C LYS A 71 -24.90 -0.09 -13.37
N GLN A 72 -26.19 0.14 -13.12
CA GLN A 72 -26.92 -0.45 -12.00
C GLN A 72 -27.10 -1.97 -12.14
N LYS A 73 -27.08 -2.53 -13.36
CA LYS A 73 -27.09 -3.99 -13.58
C LYS A 73 -25.85 -4.69 -13.01
N TYR A 74 -24.79 -3.93 -12.74
CA TYR A 74 -23.54 -4.41 -12.13
C TYR A 74 -23.50 -4.21 -10.62
N ALA A 75 -24.48 -3.49 -10.06
CA ALA A 75 -24.61 -3.30 -8.62
C ALA A 75 -25.45 -4.45 -8.03
N LEU A 76 -24.85 -5.66 -7.90
CA LEU A 76 -25.23 -6.85 -7.07
C LEU A 76 -24.96 -8.18 -7.82
N PRO A 77 -24.85 -9.31 -7.10
CA PRO A 77 -23.57 -9.96 -6.81
C PRO A 77 -22.79 -10.35 -8.08
N VAL A 78 -21.48 -10.05 -8.10
CA VAL A 78 -20.45 -10.59 -9.01
C VAL A 78 -21.02 -11.24 -10.28
N ASN A 79 -21.35 -10.43 -11.29
CA ASN A 79 -21.55 -10.95 -12.64
C ASN A 79 -20.27 -11.70 -13.04
N GLU A 80 -20.41 -12.94 -13.51
CA GLU A 80 -19.32 -13.92 -13.63
C GLU A 80 -18.09 -13.35 -14.37
N ASP A 81 -18.27 -12.62 -15.48
CA ASP A 81 -17.12 -12.13 -16.27
C ASP A 81 -16.49 -10.81 -15.76
N GLU A 82 -17.29 -9.86 -15.27
CA GLU A 82 -16.76 -8.54 -14.84
C GLU A 82 -16.23 -8.56 -13.40
N GLY A 83 -16.85 -9.39 -12.56
CA GLY A 83 -16.36 -9.69 -11.22
C GLY A 83 -15.00 -10.39 -11.26
N GLU A 84 -14.77 -11.27 -12.24
CA GLU A 84 -13.49 -11.93 -12.45
C GLU A 84 -12.35 -10.96 -12.73
N ILE A 85 -12.55 -9.95 -13.58
CA ILE A 85 -11.47 -8.99 -13.90
C ILE A 85 -11.15 -8.08 -12.71
N LEU A 86 -12.18 -7.61 -12.00
CA LEU A 86 -11.98 -6.82 -10.77
C LEU A 86 -11.34 -7.67 -9.67
N HIS A 87 -11.69 -8.95 -9.58
CA HIS A 87 -11.06 -9.89 -8.66
C HIS A 87 -9.59 -10.16 -9.04
N GLU A 88 -9.30 -10.43 -10.32
CA GLU A 88 -7.94 -10.55 -10.86
C GLU A 88 -7.12 -9.29 -10.53
N TYR A 89 -7.74 -8.11 -10.65
CA TYR A 89 -7.13 -6.83 -10.28
C TYR A 89 -6.83 -6.73 -8.81
N ALA A 90 -7.82 -6.97 -7.97
CA ALA A 90 -7.68 -6.90 -6.53
C ALA A 90 -6.59 -7.88 -6.03
N MET A 91 -6.52 -9.08 -6.58
CA MET A 91 -5.51 -10.08 -6.23
C MET A 91 -4.10 -9.69 -6.69
N LYS A 92 -3.96 -9.14 -7.90
CA LYS A 92 -2.67 -8.61 -8.39
C LYS A 92 -2.18 -7.44 -7.56
N VAL A 93 -3.06 -6.49 -7.26
CA VAL A 93 -2.75 -5.34 -6.41
C VAL A 93 -2.38 -5.79 -5.00
N LYS A 94 -3.12 -6.76 -4.43
CA LYS A 94 -2.79 -7.36 -3.14
C LYS A 94 -1.39 -7.98 -3.14
N SER A 95 -1.05 -8.76 -4.18
CA SER A 95 0.29 -9.34 -4.33
C SER A 95 1.38 -8.27 -4.48
N LEU A 96 1.10 -7.18 -5.20
CA LEU A 96 2.04 -6.08 -5.38
C LEU A 96 2.32 -5.35 -4.06
N ILE A 97 1.27 -5.13 -3.28
CA ILE A 97 1.37 -4.47 -1.97
C ILE A 97 2.12 -5.35 -0.98
N ASP A 98 1.82 -6.65 -0.95
CA ASP A 98 2.55 -7.61 -0.12
C ASP A 98 4.05 -7.62 -0.47
N LEU A 99 4.38 -7.57 -1.76
CA LEU A 99 5.76 -7.47 -2.23
C LEU A 99 6.45 -6.20 -1.73
N VAL A 100 5.77 -5.05 -1.83
CA VAL A 100 6.28 -3.77 -1.33
C VAL A 100 6.46 -3.80 0.19
N TYR A 101 5.52 -4.37 0.94
CA TYR A 101 5.64 -4.49 2.39
C TYR A 101 6.81 -5.38 2.81
N LYS A 102 7.03 -6.49 2.13
CA LYS A 102 8.20 -7.34 2.37
C LYS A 102 9.50 -6.61 2.06
N ALA A 103 9.55 -5.85 0.97
CA ALA A 103 10.71 -5.02 0.64
C ALA A 103 10.97 -3.92 1.70
N MET A 104 9.90 -3.28 2.21
CA MET A 104 10.01 -2.33 3.33
C MET A 104 10.52 -3.00 4.61
N ALA A 105 10.03 -4.19 4.94
CA ALA A 105 10.49 -4.93 6.11
C ALA A 105 11.99 -5.29 6.01
N ARG A 106 12.43 -5.75 4.83
CA ARG A 106 13.85 -6.03 4.57
C ARG A 106 14.72 -4.78 4.65
N SER A 107 14.28 -3.64 4.12
CA SER A 107 15.06 -2.39 4.17
C SER A 107 15.21 -1.81 5.59
N LEU A 108 14.27 -2.18 6.48
CA LEU A 108 14.30 -1.86 7.90
C LEU A 108 14.95 -2.95 8.76
N ASN A 109 15.38 -4.06 8.15
CA ASN A 109 15.95 -5.23 8.82
C ASN A 109 15.04 -5.79 9.93
N ILE A 110 13.73 -5.87 9.64
CA ILE A 110 12.72 -6.47 10.51
C ILE A 110 12.15 -7.75 9.87
N GLY A 111 11.30 -8.47 10.60
CA GLY A 111 10.66 -9.69 10.09
C GLY A 111 9.90 -9.44 8.79
N GLU A 112 10.08 -10.31 7.80
CA GLU A 112 9.56 -10.09 6.44
C GLU A 112 8.04 -9.85 6.40
N ASN A 113 7.28 -10.51 7.29
CA ASN A 113 5.83 -10.38 7.37
C ASN A 113 5.37 -9.33 8.41
N SER A 114 6.28 -8.57 9.03
CA SER A 114 5.96 -7.60 10.09
C SER A 114 4.90 -6.58 9.69
N PHE A 115 4.77 -6.24 8.41
CA PHE A 115 3.69 -5.36 7.92
C PHE A 115 2.48 -6.15 7.42
N SER A 116 2.70 -7.18 6.61
CA SER A 116 1.63 -7.97 5.98
C SER A 116 0.72 -8.69 6.98
N ASP A 117 1.22 -9.05 8.15
CA ASP A 117 0.46 -9.75 9.19
C ASP A 117 -0.71 -8.93 9.78
N HIS A 118 -0.74 -7.62 9.57
CA HIS A 118 -1.81 -6.75 10.08
C HIS A 118 -3.05 -6.69 9.18
N PHE A 119 -2.96 -7.24 7.97
CA PHE A 119 -4.06 -7.24 7.01
C PHE A 119 -4.96 -8.48 7.18
N GLY A 120 -6.22 -8.34 6.80
CA GLY A 120 -7.17 -9.44 6.68
C GLY A 120 -7.08 -10.13 5.32
N GLU A 121 -7.91 -11.14 5.09
CA GLU A 121 -7.98 -11.84 3.79
C GLU A 121 -8.54 -10.96 2.67
N GLN A 122 -9.33 -9.95 3.02
CA GLN A 122 -9.94 -9.02 2.08
C GLN A 122 -8.87 -8.14 1.42
N ALA A 123 -9.00 -7.92 0.10
CA ALA A 123 -8.11 -7.06 -0.69
C ALA A 123 -8.31 -5.54 -0.42
N LEU A 124 -8.81 -5.19 0.77
CA LEU A 124 -8.86 -3.83 1.24
C LEU A 124 -7.46 -3.51 1.77
N MET A 125 -6.82 -2.45 1.27
CA MET A 125 -5.50 -1.97 1.75
C MET A 125 -5.57 -1.39 3.18
N ARG A 126 -6.31 -2.04 4.08
CA ARG A 126 -6.63 -1.60 5.43
C ARG A 126 -6.30 -2.72 6.39
N ALA A 127 -5.75 -2.36 7.53
CA ALA A 127 -5.56 -3.29 8.62
C ALA A 127 -6.92 -3.91 9.05
N ASP A 128 -6.87 -5.16 9.47
CA ASP A 128 -8.03 -5.85 10.05
C ASP A 128 -8.58 -5.04 11.25
N PRO A 129 -9.88 -4.71 11.29
CA PRO A 129 -10.47 -3.96 12.39
C PRO A 129 -10.21 -4.55 13.78
N GLU A 130 -10.05 -5.87 13.88
CA GLU A 130 -9.84 -6.59 15.14
C GLU A 130 -8.37 -6.65 15.56
N LYS A 131 -7.44 -6.40 14.62
CA LYS A 131 -6.01 -6.33 14.89
C LYS A 131 -5.63 -4.97 15.46
N GLU A 132 -4.81 -5.01 16.48
CA GLU A 132 -4.19 -3.81 17.03
C GLU A 132 -2.98 -3.43 16.16
N ILE A 133 -2.85 -2.14 15.84
CA ILE A 133 -1.73 -1.59 15.09
C ILE A 133 -1.03 -0.51 15.93
N GLY A 134 0.27 -0.34 15.73
CA GLY A 134 1.08 0.68 16.40
C GLY A 134 2.51 0.73 15.86
N PRO A 135 3.36 1.58 16.43
CA PRO A 135 4.80 1.59 16.12
C PRO A 135 5.40 0.20 16.36
N VAL A 136 6.18 -0.29 15.39
CA VAL A 136 6.85 -1.59 15.46
C VAL A 136 7.87 -1.59 16.58
N ASP A 137 7.73 -2.50 17.54
CA ASP A 137 8.50 -2.47 18.79
C ASP A 137 10.01 -2.53 18.57
N CYS A 138 10.50 -3.32 17.60
CA CYS A 138 11.93 -3.43 17.31
C CYS A 138 12.55 -2.19 16.63
N LEU A 139 11.73 -1.22 16.23
CA LEU A 139 12.18 0.07 15.68
C LEU A 139 12.10 1.21 16.70
N VAL A 140 11.62 0.93 17.91
CA VAL A 140 11.54 1.90 19.00
C VAL A 140 12.78 1.78 19.88
N ASP A 141 13.50 2.89 20.01
CA ASP A 141 14.72 2.97 20.83
C ASP A 141 14.84 4.36 21.48
N GLU A 142 15.95 4.61 22.19
CA GLU A 142 16.20 5.89 22.87
C GLU A 142 16.30 7.09 21.89
N GLN A 143 16.78 6.86 20.66
CA GLN A 143 16.90 7.88 19.62
C GLN A 143 15.57 8.04 18.84
N ARG A 144 14.76 6.99 18.81
CA ARG A 144 13.47 6.89 18.10
C ARG A 144 12.40 6.45 19.08
N PRO A 145 11.98 7.33 20.02
CA PRO A 145 11.00 6.97 21.02
C PRO A 145 9.62 6.73 20.39
N ARG A 146 8.77 5.98 21.08
CA ARG A 146 7.39 5.73 20.65
C ARG A 146 6.62 7.05 20.58
N LEU A 147 6.15 7.40 19.38
CA LEU A 147 5.38 8.64 19.16
C LEU A 147 3.86 8.44 19.15
N TYR A 148 3.39 7.22 18.85
CA TYR A 148 1.97 6.92 18.68
C TYR A 148 1.53 5.77 19.56
N ARG A 149 0.30 5.84 20.07
CA ARG A 149 -0.34 4.74 20.82
C ARG A 149 -0.80 3.62 19.89
N ASN A 150 -0.92 2.43 20.45
CA ASN A 150 -1.54 1.32 19.75
C ASN A 150 -3.07 1.51 19.67
N VAL A 151 -3.68 1.11 18.56
CA VAL A 151 -5.13 1.25 18.31
C VAL A 151 -5.68 0.07 17.53
N LYS A 152 -6.97 -0.24 17.76
CA LYS A 152 -7.78 -1.10 16.88
C LYS A 152 -8.66 -0.27 15.97
N ASN A 153 -9.06 -0.86 14.84
CA ASN A 153 -10.00 -0.27 13.91
C ASN A 153 -9.65 1.19 13.51
N TYR A 154 -8.40 1.39 13.08
CA TYR A 154 -7.92 2.70 12.64
C TYR A 154 -8.79 3.29 11.52
N ALA A 155 -9.34 2.45 10.63
CA ALA A 155 -10.22 2.92 9.56
C ALA A 155 -11.46 3.68 10.08
N LEU A 156 -12.05 3.22 11.20
CA LEU A 156 -13.17 3.93 11.83
C LEU A 156 -12.73 5.22 12.50
N ILE A 157 -11.54 5.22 13.13
CA ILE A 157 -10.94 6.40 13.74
C ILE A 157 -10.70 7.47 12.66
N ASP A 158 -10.04 7.07 11.58
CA ASP A 158 -9.75 7.91 10.42
C ASP A 158 -11.02 8.52 9.83
N TYR A 159 -12.02 7.69 9.54
CA TYR A 159 -13.32 8.15 9.05
C TYR A 159 -13.96 9.22 9.95
N LYS A 160 -14.01 8.98 11.27
CA LYS A 160 -14.62 9.90 12.24
C LYS A 160 -13.89 11.24 12.34
N TRP A 161 -12.57 11.23 12.25
CA TRP A 161 -11.76 12.46 12.37
C TRP A 161 -11.67 13.23 11.06
N HIS A 162 -11.58 12.52 9.94
CA HIS A 162 -11.57 13.11 8.61
C HIS A 162 -12.84 13.93 8.35
N GLN A 163 -14.02 13.44 8.76
CA GLN A 163 -15.28 14.19 8.71
C GLN A 163 -15.26 15.51 9.50
N LYS A 164 -14.35 15.64 10.47
CA LYS A 164 -14.17 16.85 11.29
C LYS A 164 -13.01 17.72 10.78
N GLY A 165 -12.45 17.42 9.61
CA GLY A 165 -11.28 18.10 9.04
C GLY A 165 -10.00 17.89 9.84
N LYS A 166 -9.91 16.81 10.64
CA LYS A 166 -8.74 16.51 11.47
C LYS A 166 -7.94 15.33 10.91
N VAL A 167 -6.62 15.37 11.13
CA VAL A 167 -5.73 14.26 10.79
C VAL A 167 -5.77 13.24 11.93
N ALA A 168 -6.23 12.03 11.65
CA ALA A 168 -6.43 11.02 12.69
C ALA A 168 -5.14 10.66 13.44
N THR A 169 -4.00 10.55 12.75
CA THR A 169 -2.70 10.24 13.37
C THR A 169 -2.26 11.27 14.41
N GLU A 170 -2.60 12.55 14.24
CA GLU A 170 -2.29 13.59 15.23
C GLU A 170 -3.03 13.36 16.55
N THR A 171 -4.21 12.76 16.50
CA THR A 171 -5.01 12.42 17.68
C THR A 171 -4.52 11.17 18.42
N LEU A 172 -3.54 10.47 17.85
CA LEU A 172 -2.97 9.24 18.40
C LEU A 172 -1.58 9.44 19.00
N LYS A 173 -1.03 10.66 18.93
CA LYS A 173 0.28 10.97 19.50
C LYS A 173 0.28 10.78 21.02
N ILE A 174 1.37 10.23 21.54
CA ILE A 174 1.63 10.16 22.98
C ILE A 174 2.17 11.53 23.40
N SER A 175 1.53 12.15 24.39
CA SER A 175 1.88 13.45 24.96
C SER A 175 3.11 13.38 25.84
#